data_AF-A0A536X744-F1
#
_entry.id   AF-A0A536X744-F1
#
_cell.length_a   1.000
_cell.length_b   1.000
_cell.length_c   1.000
_cell.angle_alpha   90.00
_cell.angle_beta   90.00
_cell.angle_gamma   90.00
#
_symmetry.space_group_name_H-M   'P 1'
#
loop_
_entity.id
_entity.type
_entity.pdbx_description
1 polymer ?
#
loop_
_entity_poly.entity_id
_entity_poly.type
_entity_poly.pdbx_seq_one_letter_code
_entity_poly.pdbx_strand_id
1 'polypeptide(L)'
;NNRKTDTGLLVVRRVLPNAIAATATVANTNYLQSNGCKTVDTPFIFALGPGATNFTLTGTNCVTVSSVRQYQSRLYFVANCGVCNPSDGIPTLKVLELSGNQIIERVIADGIEDLQFEYGLDTTNDGVVDSYVASVAAASWSNVVAVRIRLIARTTTESPDYTDPKTYDRGTLFAAASAPAGAEKYKRRAYVAVVAMPNVTGPRETP
;
A
#
# COMPACT_ATOMS: atom_id res chain seq x y z
N ASN A 1 4.83 2.07 19.92
CA ASN A 1 4.74 1.95 18.44
C ASN A 1 5.70 0.82 18.06
N ASN A 2 5.20 -0.27 17.46
CA ASN A 2 5.96 -1.51 17.29
C ASN A 2 6.56 -1.66 15.88
N ARG A 3 6.44 -0.63 15.04
CA ARG A 3 7.03 -0.59 13.70
C ARG A 3 8.55 -0.84 13.79
N LYS A 4 9.04 -1.71 12.91
CA LYS A 4 10.47 -1.97 12.71
C LYS A 4 11.11 -0.80 11.97
N THR A 5 12.22 -0.28 12.50
CA THR A 5 12.98 0.79 11.85
C THR A 5 13.60 0.32 10.54
N ASP A 6 13.95 1.27 9.67
CA ASP A 6 14.58 1.03 8.37
C ASP A 6 13.76 0.15 7.41
N THR A 7 12.49 -0.13 7.72
CA THR A 7 11.55 -0.80 6.80
C THR A 7 10.58 0.20 6.19
N GLY A 8 10.24 -0.04 4.93
CA GLY A 8 9.26 0.71 4.17
C GLY A 8 7.84 0.59 4.73
N LEU A 9 7.01 1.55 4.34
CA LEU A 9 5.60 1.62 4.68
C LEU A 9 4.83 1.94 3.40
N LEU A 10 3.77 1.17 3.12
CA LEU A 10 2.94 1.35 1.93
C LEU A 10 1.53 1.74 2.33
N VAL A 11 1.07 2.90 1.86
CA VAL A 11 -0.33 3.30 1.98
C VAL A 11 -1.02 3.11 0.65
N VAL A 12 -2.09 2.30 0.64
CA VAL A 12 -2.96 2.10 -0.52
C VAL A 12 -4.31 2.72 -0.22
N ARG A 13 -4.74 3.64 -1.08
CA ARG A 13 -6.06 4.27 -1.05
C ARG A 13 -6.73 4.04 -2.38
N ARG A 14 -7.93 3.46 -2.36
CA ARG A 14 -8.69 3.21 -3.59
C ARG A 14 -10.18 3.18 -3.31
N VAL A 15 -10.96 3.36 -4.36
CA VAL A 15 -12.37 3.00 -4.37
C VAL A 15 -12.56 1.64 -5.03
N LEU A 16 -13.56 0.88 -4.60
CA LEU A 16 -13.94 -0.38 -5.24
C LEU A 16 -14.66 -0.15 -6.58
N PRO A 17 -14.56 -1.10 -7.52
CA PRO A 17 -15.09 -0.95 -8.87
C PRO A 17 -16.63 -1.00 -8.94
N ASN A 18 -17.29 -1.46 -7.88
CA ASN A 18 -18.75 -1.43 -7.82
C ASN A 18 -19.25 -0.04 -7.38
N ALA A 19 -20.02 0.61 -8.25
CA ALA A 19 -20.72 1.85 -7.93
C ALA A 19 -22.15 1.52 -7.49
N ILE A 20 -22.61 2.17 -6.42
CA ILE A 20 -23.96 1.98 -5.87
C ILE A 20 -24.66 3.33 -5.73
N ALA A 21 -25.99 3.32 -5.64
CA ALA A 21 -26.75 4.52 -5.30
C ALA A 21 -26.40 4.97 -3.87
N ALA A 22 -26.41 6.28 -3.62
CA ALA A 22 -26.17 6.85 -2.29
C ALA A 22 -27.14 6.29 -1.22
N THR A 23 -28.38 5.99 -1.63
CA THR A 23 -29.43 5.38 -0.79
C THR A 23 -29.15 3.91 -0.42
N ALA A 24 -28.26 3.23 -1.16
CA ALA A 24 -27.90 1.83 -0.92
C ALA A 24 -26.66 1.68 -0.01
N THR A 25 -26.17 2.77 0.58
CA THR A 25 -24.99 2.72 1.46
C THR A 25 -25.29 1.99 2.76
N VAL A 26 -24.33 1.18 3.18
CA VAL A 26 -24.41 0.36 4.40
C VAL A 26 -23.75 1.07 5.58
N ALA A 27 -24.31 0.85 6.78
CA ALA A 27 -23.76 1.33 8.05
C ALA A 27 -22.28 1.01 8.23
N ASN A 28 -21.53 1.94 8.83
CA ASN A 28 -20.12 1.80 9.21
C ASN A 28 -19.17 1.46 8.05
N THR A 29 -19.59 1.68 6.81
CA THR A 29 -18.74 1.50 5.62
C THR A 29 -18.35 2.86 5.07
N ASN A 30 -17.06 3.04 4.77
CA ASN A 30 -16.54 4.27 4.18
C ASN A 30 -16.85 4.30 2.68
N TYR A 31 -17.38 5.43 2.20
CA TYR A 31 -17.65 5.66 0.79
C TYR A 31 -17.03 6.98 0.33
N LEU A 32 -16.75 7.03 -0.96
CA LEU A 32 -16.37 8.25 -1.66
C LEU A 32 -17.37 8.51 -2.78
N GLN A 33 -17.88 9.74 -2.85
CA GLN A 33 -18.71 10.25 -3.94
C GLN A 33 -17.93 11.32 -4.68
N SER A 34 -17.70 11.13 -5.97
CA SER A 34 -17.04 12.14 -6.81
C SER A 34 -18.05 13.16 -7.31
N ASN A 35 -17.63 14.41 -7.40
CA ASN A 35 -18.39 15.45 -8.07
C ASN A 35 -18.19 15.38 -9.58
N GLY A 36 -19.28 15.36 -10.34
CA GLY A 36 -19.26 15.53 -11.79
C GLY A 36 -19.69 16.93 -12.23
N CYS A 37 -20.33 17.70 -11.35
CA CYS A 37 -20.88 19.00 -11.68
C CYS A 37 -19.81 20.09 -11.66
N LYS A 38 -19.57 20.72 -12.81
CA LYS A 38 -18.51 21.74 -12.98
C LYS A 38 -18.74 23.03 -12.20
N THR A 39 -19.97 23.29 -11.76
CA THR A 39 -20.32 24.51 -11.00
C THR A 39 -20.22 24.32 -9.49
N VAL A 40 -19.83 23.13 -9.02
CA VAL A 40 -19.61 22.81 -7.61
C VAL A 40 -18.11 22.61 -7.40
N ASP A 41 -17.51 23.36 -6.48
CA ASP A 41 -16.07 23.31 -6.26
C ASP A 41 -15.62 22.14 -5.37
N THR A 42 -16.55 21.51 -4.64
CA THR A 42 -16.25 20.34 -3.81
C THR A 42 -15.94 19.14 -4.72
N PRO A 43 -14.70 18.60 -4.75
CA PRO A 43 -14.33 17.58 -5.73
C PRO A 43 -14.89 16.19 -5.37
N PHE A 44 -15.02 15.90 -4.08
CA PHE A 44 -15.59 14.67 -3.58
C PHE A 44 -16.11 14.83 -2.16
N ILE A 45 -17.02 13.95 -1.77
CA ILE A 45 -17.39 13.71 -0.37
C ILE A 45 -16.83 12.36 0.06
N PHE A 46 -16.20 12.33 1.23
CA PHE A 46 -15.85 11.12 1.94
C PHE A 46 -16.70 11.02 3.21
N ALA A 47 -17.54 10.00 3.31
CA ALA A 47 -18.45 9.84 4.45
C ALA A 47 -18.77 8.35 4.72
N LEU A 48 -19.34 8.09 5.89
CA LEU A 48 -19.90 6.80 6.24
C LEU A 48 -21.33 6.63 5.74
N GLY A 49 -21.70 5.38 5.45
CA GLY A 49 -23.11 4.98 5.37
C GLY A 49 -23.71 4.62 6.75
N PRO A 50 -25.05 4.45 6.83
CA PRO A 50 -25.99 4.82 5.78
C PRO A 50 -26.20 6.35 5.80
N GLY A 51 -26.71 6.90 4.71
CA GLY A 51 -27.15 8.30 4.71
C GLY A 51 -27.01 8.93 3.36
N ALA A 52 -28.06 8.84 2.53
CA ALA A 52 -28.09 9.53 1.23
C ALA A 52 -27.86 11.04 1.37
N THR A 53 -28.27 11.63 2.50
CA THR A 53 -28.03 13.05 2.84
C THR A 53 -26.56 13.40 3.04
N ASN A 54 -25.69 12.41 3.32
CA ASN A 54 -24.25 12.62 3.39
C ASN A 54 -23.64 12.76 1.98
N PHE A 55 -24.36 12.35 0.93
CA PHE A 55 -23.84 12.21 -0.43
C PHE A 55 -24.66 13.06 -1.40
N THR A 56 -24.42 14.37 -1.38
CA THR A 56 -25.22 15.37 -2.11
C THR A 56 -24.64 15.78 -3.45
N LEU A 57 -23.44 15.31 -3.81
CA LEU A 57 -22.80 15.71 -5.06
C LEU A 57 -23.53 15.12 -6.26
N THR A 58 -23.54 15.88 -7.34
CA THR A 58 -24.24 15.55 -8.57
C THR A 58 -23.27 15.21 -9.71
N GLY A 59 -23.80 14.52 -10.71
CA GLY A 59 -23.07 14.16 -11.92
C GLY A 59 -22.86 15.36 -12.84
N THR A 60 -22.40 15.09 -14.07
CA THR A 60 -22.08 16.11 -15.07
C THR A 60 -23.25 17.00 -15.47
N ASN A 61 -24.49 16.54 -15.27
CA ASN A 61 -25.71 17.33 -15.50
C ASN A 61 -26.10 18.24 -14.33
N CYS A 62 -25.32 18.25 -13.23
CA CYS A 62 -25.55 19.07 -12.03
C CYS A 62 -26.88 18.85 -11.30
N VAL A 63 -27.68 17.85 -11.69
CA VAL A 63 -29.02 17.60 -11.13
C VAL A 63 -29.10 16.21 -10.51
N THR A 64 -28.61 15.19 -11.22
CA THR A 64 -28.68 13.80 -10.76
C THR A 64 -27.59 13.53 -9.74
N VAL A 65 -27.95 13.01 -8.58
CA VAL A 65 -26.99 12.60 -7.54
C VAL A 65 -26.03 11.54 -8.09
N SER A 66 -24.72 11.76 -7.90
CA SER A 66 -23.68 10.84 -8.33
C SER A 66 -23.73 9.54 -7.53
N SER A 67 -23.42 8.42 -8.19
CA SER A 67 -23.17 7.15 -7.51
C SER A 67 -22.00 7.27 -6.52
N VAL A 68 -22.01 6.42 -5.50
CA VAL A 68 -20.93 6.32 -4.52
C VAL A 68 -20.17 5.02 -4.70
N ARG A 69 -18.91 4.99 -4.29
CA ARG A 69 -18.07 3.79 -4.30
C ARG A 69 -17.49 3.55 -2.93
N GLN A 70 -17.44 2.30 -2.50
CA GLN A 70 -16.80 1.96 -1.23
C GLN A 70 -15.33 2.32 -1.29
N TYR A 71 -14.83 2.98 -0.25
CA TYR A 71 -13.45 3.41 -0.12
C TYR A 71 -12.68 2.45 0.78
N GLN A 72 -11.46 2.13 0.37
CA GLN A 72 -10.50 1.33 1.14
C GLN A 72 -9.22 2.12 1.35
N SER A 73 -8.79 2.25 2.60
CA SER A 73 -7.47 2.77 2.97
C SER A 73 -6.77 1.76 3.84
N ARG A 74 -5.61 1.29 3.38
CA ARG A 74 -4.76 0.32 4.08
C ARG A 74 -3.34 0.84 4.17
N LEU A 75 -2.71 0.62 5.32
CA LEU A 75 -1.31 0.92 5.55
C LEU A 75 -0.59 -0.37 5.94
N TYR A 76 0.38 -0.78 5.14
CA TYR A 76 1.21 -1.96 5.36
C TYR A 76 2.55 -1.55 5.94
N PHE A 77 3.01 -2.26 6.97
CA PHE A 77 4.28 -2.00 7.63
C PHE A 77 4.83 -3.27 8.29
N VAL A 78 6.14 -3.33 8.47
CA VAL A 78 6.79 -4.39 9.25
C VAL A 78 6.84 -3.97 10.72
N ALA A 79 6.38 -4.83 11.61
CA ALA A 79 6.51 -4.70 13.06
C ALA A 79 7.61 -5.63 13.59
N ASN A 80 8.15 -5.34 14.77
CA ASN A 80 9.09 -6.22 15.47
C ASN A 80 8.42 -7.42 16.19
N CYS A 81 7.08 -7.48 16.17
CA CYS A 81 6.27 -8.48 16.87
C CYS A 81 4.95 -8.71 16.15
N GLY A 82 4.46 -9.96 16.17
CA GLY A 82 3.11 -10.33 15.80
C GLY A 82 2.14 -10.03 16.94
N VAL A 83 2.40 -10.66 18.09
CA VAL A 83 1.85 -10.35 19.41
C VAL A 83 2.82 -9.46 20.15
N CYS A 84 2.37 -8.27 20.56
CA CYS A 84 3.25 -7.24 21.12
C CYS A 84 3.08 -6.99 22.63
N ASN A 85 2.24 -7.77 23.31
CA ASN A 85 2.04 -7.70 24.76
C ASN A 85 1.59 -9.06 25.35
N PRO A 86 2.49 -9.86 25.96
CA PRO A 86 3.95 -9.71 25.87
C PRO A 86 4.43 -9.88 24.43
N SER A 87 5.60 -9.32 24.11
CA SER A 87 6.15 -9.39 22.75
C SER A 87 6.63 -10.80 22.41
N ASP A 88 6.20 -11.35 21.28
CA ASP A 88 6.73 -12.59 20.71
C ASP A 88 8.10 -12.42 20.02
N GLY A 89 8.49 -11.18 19.71
CA GLY A 89 9.76 -10.85 19.05
C GLY A 89 9.86 -11.36 17.61
N ILE A 90 8.74 -11.74 17.00
CA ILE A 90 8.68 -12.23 15.62
C ILE A 90 8.41 -11.03 14.70
N PRO A 91 9.32 -10.67 13.78
CA PRO A 91 9.07 -9.65 12.77
C PRO A 91 7.88 -10.05 11.91
N THR A 92 6.89 -9.17 11.80
CA THR A 92 5.59 -9.50 11.20
C THR A 92 5.13 -8.36 10.31
N LEU A 93 4.72 -8.69 9.08
CA LEU A 93 4.01 -7.76 8.21
C LEU A 93 2.59 -7.58 8.74
N LYS A 94 2.24 -6.34 9.03
CA LYS A 94 0.92 -5.94 9.53
C LYS A 94 0.24 -4.97 8.58
N VAL A 95 -1.07 -4.90 8.69
CA VAL A 95 -1.91 -3.91 8.01
C VAL A 95 -2.73 -3.13 9.03
N LEU A 96 -2.82 -1.82 8.85
CA LEU A 96 -3.82 -0.96 9.45
C LEU A 96 -4.90 -0.66 8.40
N GLU A 97 -6.14 -1.04 8.65
CA GLU A 97 -7.27 -0.81 7.76
C GLU A 97 -8.23 0.20 8.38
N LEU A 98 -8.60 1.25 7.62
CA LEU A 98 -9.71 2.12 7.99
C LEU A 98 -11.03 1.36 7.78
N SER A 99 -11.79 1.17 8.85
CA SER A 99 -13.10 0.53 8.84
C SER A 99 -14.05 1.33 9.72
N GLY A 100 -15.02 1.99 9.09
CA GLY A 100 -15.91 2.90 9.81
C GLY A 100 -15.13 4.13 10.29
N ASN A 101 -15.20 4.37 11.60
CA ASN A 101 -14.44 5.40 12.31
C ASN A 101 -13.21 4.84 13.04
N GLN A 102 -12.85 3.58 12.79
CA GLN A 102 -11.77 2.90 13.48
C GLN A 102 -10.65 2.51 12.53
N ILE A 103 -9.43 2.47 13.07
CA ILE A 103 -8.29 1.84 12.41
C ILE A 103 -8.11 0.47 13.06
N ILE A 104 -8.25 -0.58 12.26
CA ILE A 104 -8.13 -1.97 12.71
C ILE A 104 -6.77 -2.51 12.27
N GLU A 105 -5.97 -2.96 13.23
CA GLU A 105 -4.71 -3.65 12.97
C GLU A 105 -4.95 -5.15 12.74
N ARG A 106 -4.28 -5.74 11.74
CA ARG A 106 -4.26 -7.19 11.48
C ARG A 106 -2.87 -7.67 11.10
N VAL A 107 -2.56 -8.91 11.46
CA VAL A 107 -1.38 -9.63 10.99
C VAL A 107 -1.62 -10.14 9.57
N ILE A 108 -0.64 -9.98 8.70
CA ILE A 108 -0.64 -10.51 7.33
C ILE A 108 0.24 -11.74 7.22
N ALA A 109 1.49 -11.62 7.68
CA ALA A 109 2.48 -12.69 7.60
C ALA A 109 3.57 -12.51 8.64
N ASP A 110 3.91 -13.58 9.34
CA ASP A 110 5.05 -13.63 10.25
C ASP A 110 6.35 -13.89 9.50
N GLY A 111 7.47 -13.55 10.14
CA GLY A 111 8.82 -13.74 9.60
C GLY A 111 9.23 -12.68 8.57
N ILE A 112 8.46 -11.62 8.34
CA ILE A 112 8.86 -10.55 7.42
C ILE A 112 9.79 -9.59 8.15
N GLU A 113 11.07 -9.57 7.77
CA GLU A 113 12.11 -8.77 8.41
C GLU A 113 12.39 -7.46 7.70
N ASP A 114 12.15 -7.41 6.40
CA ASP A 114 12.39 -6.23 5.61
C ASP A 114 11.39 -6.09 4.47
N LEU A 115 11.06 -4.85 4.15
CA LEU A 115 10.15 -4.48 3.06
C LEU A 115 10.60 -3.14 2.49
N GLN A 116 10.97 -3.10 1.22
CA GLN A 116 11.46 -1.91 0.53
C GLN A 116 10.74 -1.70 -0.79
N PHE A 117 10.69 -0.44 -1.21
CA PHE A 117 9.99 -0.01 -2.42
C PHE A 117 10.91 0.84 -3.28
N GLU A 118 10.92 0.54 -4.57
CA GLU A 118 11.56 1.36 -5.61
C GLU A 118 10.51 1.66 -6.68
N TYR A 119 10.52 2.87 -7.22
CA TYR A 119 9.54 3.35 -8.19
C TYR A 119 10.18 3.37 -9.57
N GLY A 120 9.54 2.67 -10.52
CA GLY A 120 9.94 2.65 -11.91
C GLY A 120 9.44 3.91 -12.62
N LEU A 121 10.35 4.73 -13.12
CA LEU A 121 10.08 5.94 -13.86
C LEU A 121 10.14 5.69 -15.36
N ASP A 122 9.14 6.21 -16.06
CA ASP A 122 9.08 6.34 -17.51
C ASP A 122 9.38 7.81 -17.88
N THR A 123 10.63 8.04 -18.27
CA THR A 123 11.16 9.35 -18.66
C THR A 123 11.12 9.59 -20.17
N THR A 124 10.87 8.55 -20.97
CA THR A 124 10.75 8.62 -22.44
C THR A 124 9.29 8.67 -22.92
N ASN A 125 8.33 8.47 -22.00
CA ASN A 125 6.89 8.52 -22.19
C ASN A 125 6.34 7.45 -23.15
N ASP A 126 6.91 6.24 -23.09
CA ASP A 126 6.50 5.08 -23.90
C ASP A 126 5.77 3.99 -23.07
N GLY A 127 5.54 4.24 -21.78
CA GLY A 127 4.92 3.30 -20.85
C GLY A 127 5.88 2.26 -20.27
N VAL A 128 7.16 2.29 -20.62
CA VAL A 128 8.20 1.36 -20.15
C VAL A 128 9.05 2.01 -19.05
N VAL A 129 9.56 1.20 -18.12
CA VAL A 129 10.44 1.69 -17.05
C VAL A 129 11.84 1.92 -17.59
N ASP A 130 12.34 3.16 -17.50
CA ASP A 130 13.74 3.52 -17.81
C ASP A 130 14.67 3.33 -16.61
N SER A 131 14.19 3.64 -15.41
CA SER A 131 14.99 3.58 -14.19
C SER A 131 14.15 3.33 -12.94
N TYR A 132 14.79 2.76 -11.91
CA TYR A 132 14.18 2.59 -10.59
C TYR A 132 14.84 3.53 -9.59
N VAL A 133 14.01 4.25 -8.83
CA VAL A 133 14.47 5.18 -7.79
C VAL A 133 13.77 4.89 -6.46
N ALA A 134 14.47 5.03 -5.35
CA ALA A 134 13.87 4.85 -4.02
C ALA A 134 13.10 6.10 -3.52
N SER A 135 13.36 7.27 -4.13
CA SER A 135 12.68 8.52 -3.83
C SER A 135 12.28 9.21 -5.12
N VAL A 136 11.01 9.59 -5.24
CA VAL A 136 10.44 10.22 -6.43
C VAL A 136 10.30 11.72 -6.14
N ALA A 137 10.88 12.55 -7.01
CA ALA A 137 10.66 13.99 -6.94
C ALA A 137 9.18 14.32 -7.15
N ALA A 138 8.66 15.35 -6.46
CA ALA A 138 7.23 15.67 -6.49
C ALA A 138 6.68 15.87 -7.93
N ALA A 139 7.48 16.43 -8.83
CA ALA A 139 7.10 16.65 -10.23
C ALA A 139 7.12 15.37 -11.09
N SER A 140 7.73 14.27 -10.62
CA SER A 140 7.94 13.05 -11.39
C SER A 140 6.90 11.96 -11.11
N TRP A 141 5.93 12.19 -10.20
CA TRP A 141 4.92 11.19 -9.87
C TRP A 141 4.03 10.79 -11.05
N SER A 142 3.80 11.70 -12.01
CA SER A 142 3.07 11.40 -13.24
C SER A 142 3.80 10.39 -14.15
N ASN A 143 5.08 10.15 -13.90
CA ASN A 143 5.93 9.25 -14.69
C ASN A 143 6.17 7.90 -13.97
N VAL A 144 5.57 7.69 -12.81
CA VAL A 144 5.70 6.41 -12.09
C VAL A 144 4.79 5.38 -12.74
N VAL A 145 5.40 4.42 -13.43
CA VAL A 145 4.70 3.37 -14.20
C VAL A 145 4.80 1.98 -13.56
N ALA A 146 5.69 1.81 -12.58
CA ALA A 146 5.80 0.56 -11.84
C ALA A 146 6.29 0.79 -10.40
N VAL A 147 6.02 -0.18 -9.52
CA VAL A 147 6.63 -0.28 -8.20
C VAL A 147 7.31 -1.63 -8.09
N ARG A 148 8.60 -1.62 -7.77
CA ARG A 148 9.35 -2.82 -7.38
C ARG A 148 9.34 -2.93 -5.86
N ILE A 149 8.89 -4.07 -5.38
CA ILE A 149 8.80 -4.42 -3.97
C ILE A 149 9.90 -5.44 -3.70
N ARG A 150 10.72 -5.16 -2.70
CA ARG A 150 11.74 -6.09 -2.20
C ARG A 150 11.35 -6.49 -0.79
N LEU A 151 11.39 -7.79 -0.52
CA LEU A 151 10.95 -8.34 0.76
C LEU A 151 11.95 -9.41 1.21
N ILE A 152 12.36 -9.34 2.48
CA ILE A 152 13.17 -10.39 3.11
C ILE A 152 12.28 -11.07 4.14
N ALA A 153 12.11 -12.38 3.99
CA ALA A 153 11.43 -13.22 4.95
C ALA A 153 12.41 -14.21 5.59
N ARG A 154 12.15 -14.56 6.85
CA ARG A 154 12.85 -15.60 7.60
C ARG A 154 11.89 -16.67 8.10
N THR A 155 12.44 -17.83 8.47
CA THR A 155 11.70 -18.80 9.30
C THR A 155 11.32 -18.18 10.65
N THR A 156 10.21 -18.62 11.24
CA THR A 156 9.78 -18.17 12.58
C THR A 156 10.50 -18.90 13.71
N THR A 157 11.13 -20.04 13.40
CA THR A 157 11.95 -20.83 14.31
C THR A 157 13.40 -20.88 13.83
N GLU A 158 14.32 -21.03 14.78
CA GLU A 158 15.73 -21.25 14.50
C GLU A 158 15.94 -22.61 13.85
N SER A 159 16.89 -22.67 12.92
CA SER A 159 17.49 -23.93 12.47
C SER A 159 18.78 -24.15 13.27
N PRO A 160 18.84 -25.16 14.14
CA PRO A 160 20.08 -25.54 14.81
C PRO A 160 21.20 -25.74 13.78
N ASP A 161 22.43 -25.38 14.16
CA ASP A 161 23.64 -25.51 13.34
C ASP A 161 23.65 -24.71 12.03
N TYR A 162 22.67 -23.83 11.81
CA TYR A 162 22.69 -22.86 10.71
C TYR A 162 23.26 -21.53 11.19
N THR A 163 24.11 -20.92 10.37
CA THR A 163 24.49 -19.50 10.48
C THR A 163 24.36 -18.93 9.10
N ASP A 164 23.51 -17.90 8.94
CA ASP A 164 23.24 -17.32 7.63
C ASP A 164 24.48 -16.57 7.08
N PRO A 165 25.15 -17.08 6.03
CA PRO A 165 26.34 -16.42 5.50
C PRO A 165 26.00 -15.37 4.44
N LYS A 166 24.71 -15.18 4.12
CA LYS A 166 24.26 -14.43 2.95
C LYS A 166 24.07 -12.95 3.27
N THR A 167 24.27 -12.15 2.24
CA THR A 167 23.84 -10.76 2.17
C THR A 167 22.66 -10.62 1.21
N TYR A 168 21.67 -9.83 1.60
CA TYR A 168 20.42 -9.64 0.88
C TYR A 168 20.32 -8.22 0.36
N ASP A 169 20.09 -8.06 -0.95
CA ASP A 169 19.89 -6.76 -1.58
C ASP A 169 18.54 -6.15 -1.16
N ARG A 170 18.59 -4.91 -0.65
CA ARG A 170 17.46 -4.13 -0.14
C ARG A 170 17.04 -2.99 -1.07
N GLY A 171 17.61 -2.93 -2.28
CA GLY A 171 17.43 -1.83 -3.21
C GLY A 171 18.43 -0.70 -2.99
N THR A 172 18.24 0.42 -3.68
CA THR A 172 19.27 1.47 -3.77
C THR A 172 19.37 2.40 -2.57
N LEU A 173 18.36 2.43 -1.68
CA LEU A 173 18.35 3.36 -0.53
C LEU A 173 19.12 2.84 0.68
N PHE A 174 19.19 1.53 0.83
CA PHE A 174 19.78 0.88 1.99
C PHE A 174 20.91 -0.03 1.55
N ALA A 175 21.95 -0.15 2.39
CA ALA A 175 22.95 -1.18 2.20
C ALA A 175 22.32 -2.57 2.23
N ALA A 176 22.96 -3.53 1.54
CA ALA A 176 22.59 -4.93 1.63
C ALA A 176 22.56 -5.38 3.10
N ALA A 177 21.55 -6.15 3.50
CA ALA A 177 21.45 -6.66 4.87
C ALA A 177 22.11 -8.02 5.01
N SER A 178 22.83 -8.22 6.11
CA SER A 178 23.14 -9.53 6.64
C SER A 178 22.09 -9.95 7.68
N ALA A 179 22.19 -11.17 8.19
CA ALA A 179 21.47 -11.53 9.40
C ALA A 179 21.80 -10.56 10.54
N PRO A 180 20.79 -10.05 11.27
CA PRO A 180 21.02 -9.29 12.50
C PRO A 180 21.74 -10.13 13.55
N ALA A 181 22.53 -9.47 14.39
CA ALA A 181 23.21 -10.11 15.51
C ALA A 181 22.21 -10.85 16.42
N GLY A 182 22.47 -12.12 16.71
CA GLY A 182 21.60 -12.99 17.50
C GLY A 182 20.40 -13.59 16.71
N ALA A 183 20.29 -13.30 15.42
CA ALA A 183 19.25 -13.85 14.53
C ALA A 183 19.85 -14.61 13.33
N GLU A 184 21.10 -15.06 13.42
CA GLU A 184 21.84 -15.74 12.36
C GLU A 184 21.31 -17.16 12.08
N LYS A 185 20.66 -17.78 13.06
CA LYS A 185 20.12 -19.15 12.97
C LYS A 185 18.81 -19.27 12.20
N TYR A 186 18.24 -18.15 11.74
CA TYR A 186 17.02 -18.15 10.95
C TYR A 186 17.33 -18.17 9.46
N LYS A 187 16.70 -19.09 8.73
CA LYS A 187 16.89 -19.19 7.27
C LYS A 187 16.11 -18.08 6.59
N ARG A 188 16.78 -17.26 5.79
CA ARG A 188 16.17 -16.15 5.05
C ARG A 188 16.06 -16.42 3.56
N ARG A 189 15.07 -15.77 2.95
CA ARG A 189 14.88 -15.65 1.50
C ARG A 189 14.50 -14.21 1.16
N ALA A 190 15.13 -13.69 0.12
CA ALA A 190 14.73 -12.43 -0.49
C ALA A 190 13.81 -12.70 -1.68
N TYR A 191 12.78 -11.88 -1.81
CA TYR A 191 11.83 -11.88 -2.90
C TYR A 191 11.78 -10.49 -3.53
N VAL A 192 11.57 -10.47 -4.85
CA VAL A 192 11.35 -9.24 -5.60
C VAL A 192 10.08 -9.42 -6.41
N ALA A 193 9.18 -8.45 -6.33
CA ALA A 193 7.98 -8.37 -7.15
C ALA A 193 7.93 -7.00 -7.85
N VAL A 194 7.45 -6.96 -9.08
CA VAL A 194 7.22 -5.71 -9.81
C VAL A 194 5.73 -5.62 -10.14
N VAL A 195 5.12 -4.50 -9.77
CA VAL A 195 3.70 -4.21 -10.00
C VAL A 195 3.61 -3.02 -10.95
N ALA A 196 2.97 -3.21 -12.10
CA ALA A 196 2.70 -2.13 -13.05
C ALA A 196 1.59 -1.19 -12.54
N MET A 197 1.63 0.06 -12.98
CA MET A 197 0.65 1.11 -12.66
C MET A 197 -0.20 1.42 -13.92
N PRO A 198 -1.23 0.61 -14.21
CA PRO A 198 -1.98 0.69 -15.48
C PRO A 198 -2.68 2.02 -15.71
N ASN A 199 -3.05 2.73 -14.64
CA ASN A 199 -3.68 4.05 -14.75
C ASN A 199 -2.73 5.11 -15.36
N VAL A 200 -1.42 4.90 -15.30
CA VAL A 200 -0.39 5.78 -15.88
C VAL A 200 0.14 5.19 -17.19
N THR A 201 0.37 3.87 -17.26
CA THR A 201 0.92 3.23 -18.46
C THR A 201 -0.08 3.17 -19.60
N GLY A 202 -1.36 2.88 -19.32
CA GLY A 202 -2.36 2.64 -20.37
C GLY A 202 -2.47 3.77 -21.40
N PRO A 203 -2.56 5.06 -21.00
CA PRO A 203 -2.56 6.18 -21.93
C PRO A 203 -1.28 6.37 -22.77
N ARG A 204 -0.17 5.70 -22.39
CA ARG A 204 1.15 5.80 -23.03
C ARG A 204 1.46 4.63 -23.95
N GLU A 205 0.70 3.54 -23.87
CA GLU A 205 0.89 2.39 -24.77
C GLU A 205 0.48 2.79 -26.19
N THR A 206 1.47 2.98 -27.07
CA THR A 206 1.25 3.11 -28.51
C THR A 206 1.02 1.72 -29.13
N PRO A 207 -0.04 1.53 -29.94
CA PRO A 207 -0.33 0.28 -30.64
C PRO A 207 0.77 -0.19 -31.60
#